data_AF-A0A811YCQ3-F1
#
_entry.id   AF-A0A811YCQ3-F1
#
_cell.length_a   1.000
_cell.length_b   1.000
_cell.length_c   1.000
_cell.angle_alpha   90.00
_cell.angle_beta   90.00
_cell.angle_gamma   90.00
#
_symmetry.space_group_name_H-M   'P 1'
#
loop_
_entity.id
_entity.type
_entity.pdbx_description
1 polymer ?
#
loop_
_entity_poly.entity_id
_entity_poly.type
_entity_poly.pdbx_seq_one_letter_code
_entity_poly.pdbx_strand_id
1 'polypeptide(L)'
;MLVLREPASPSAYVSASHYIAMLLELAHALDKQLLSLEKIPDSKPDLSLQLIFFDGEEALLHWSLHDSLYGSRHLDPKMASTPHPPGAKDTNQLHSMDLLVLLDLIGAPNPTFPNFFPKSARWFNRLEAIEQELHKLGLLKDHSLERCYFQNHSYGGVIQDDHIPFLRRGVPVLYLIPSPFPEVFHTMDDNEENLDETTIDNLNKILQAFMLEYLHL
;
A
#
# COMPACT_ATOMS: atom_id res chain seq x y z
N MET A 1 5.70 5.77 3.02
CA MET A 1 4.86 5.23 4.10
C MET A 1 3.98 4.16 3.49
N LEU A 2 4.21 2.91 3.83
CA LEU A 2 3.31 1.82 3.47
C LEU A 2 2.31 1.63 4.60
N VAL A 3 1.03 1.56 4.26
CA VAL A 3 -0.06 1.53 5.23
C VAL A 3 -0.89 0.28 5.04
N LEU A 4 -1.35 -0.25 6.17
CA LEU A 4 -2.01 -1.53 6.32
C LEU A 4 -3.22 -1.43 7.23
N ARG A 5 -4.04 -2.47 7.23
CA ARG A 5 -5.26 -2.66 8.02
C ARG A 5 -5.15 -3.91 8.92
N GLU A 6 -5.87 -3.96 10.03
CA GLU A 6 -6.12 -5.18 10.82
C GLU A 6 -7.42 -5.92 10.36
N PRO A 7 -7.46 -7.27 10.41
CA PRO A 7 -8.63 -8.05 10.02
C PRO A 7 -9.84 -7.80 10.93
N ALA A 8 -10.97 -7.46 10.32
CA ALA A 8 -12.26 -7.35 11.01
C ALA A 8 -12.87 -8.71 11.41
N SER A 9 -12.40 -9.80 10.80
CA SER A 9 -12.74 -11.17 11.22
C SER A 9 -11.54 -12.11 11.06
N PRO A 10 -11.45 -13.18 11.87
CA PRO A 10 -10.38 -14.18 11.76
C PRO A 10 -10.31 -14.91 10.41
N SER A 11 -11.31 -14.73 9.55
CA SER A 11 -11.48 -15.41 8.28
C SER A 11 -11.58 -14.43 7.10
N ALA A 12 -10.93 -13.27 7.19
CA ALA A 12 -10.94 -12.23 6.17
C ALA A 12 -9.52 -12.09 5.58
N TYR A 13 -9.22 -12.90 4.56
CA TYR A 13 -7.84 -13.15 4.13
C TYR A 13 -7.38 -12.21 3.02
N VAL A 14 -8.12 -12.07 1.93
CA VAL A 14 -7.90 -11.05 0.89
C VAL A 14 -8.20 -9.67 1.46
N SER A 15 -9.24 -9.56 2.28
CA SER A 15 -9.61 -8.30 2.92
C SER A 15 -8.62 -7.83 3.97
N ALA A 16 -7.84 -8.71 4.63
CA ALA A 16 -6.94 -8.21 5.66
C ALA A 16 -5.63 -8.96 5.94
N SER A 17 -5.65 -10.28 6.00
CA SER A 17 -4.48 -11.02 6.51
C SER A 17 -3.28 -11.03 5.57
N HIS A 18 -3.49 -10.97 4.24
CA HIS A 18 -2.41 -11.21 3.28
C HIS A 18 -1.52 -10.02 2.98
N TYR A 19 -2.07 -8.83 2.80
CA TYR A 19 -1.21 -7.67 2.54
C TYR A 19 -0.33 -7.34 3.77
N ILE A 20 -0.76 -7.71 4.99
CA ILE A 20 0.07 -7.62 6.21
C ILE A 20 1.30 -8.52 6.01
N ALA A 21 1.09 -9.77 5.62
CA ALA A 21 2.16 -10.70 5.32
C ALA A 21 3.08 -10.19 4.21
N MET A 22 2.54 -9.57 3.16
CA MET A 22 3.33 -8.95 2.07
C MET A 22 4.26 -7.85 2.59
N LEU A 23 3.82 -7.00 3.51
CA LEU A 23 4.70 -5.95 4.06
C LEU A 23 5.72 -6.46 5.05
N LEU A 24 5.36 -7.48 5.85
CA LEU A 24 6.34 -8.15 6.71
C LEU A 24 7.39 -8.88 5.87
N GLU A 25 6.97 -9.52 4.78
CA GLU A 25 7.87 -10.13 3.79
C GLU A 25 8.74 -9.07 3.11
N LEU A 26 8.18 -7.91 2.73
CA LEU A 26 8.96 -6.81 2.17
C LEU A 26 10.06 -6.35 3.13
N ALA A 27 9.72 -6.15 4.41
CA ALA A 27 10.69 -5.76 5.42
C ALA A 27 11.76 -6.85 5.63
N HIS A 28 11.35 -8.13 5.61
CA HIS A 28 12.25 -9.27 5.77
C HIS A 28 13.20 -9.44 4.57
N ALA A 29 12.67 -9.44 3.35
CA ALA A 29 13.42 -9.63 2.11
C ALA A 29 14.42 -8.49 1.86
N LEU A 30 14.06 -7.26 2.24
CA LEU A 30 14.90 -6.08 2.05
C LEU A 30 15.73 -5.72 3.28
N ASP A 31 15.75 -6.54 4.34
CA ASP A 31 16.40 -6.24 5.62
C ASP A 31 17.86 -5.77 5.44
N LYS A 32 18.65 -6.47 4.62
CA LYS A 32 20.06 -6.12 4.37
C LYS A 32 20.21 -4.74 3.73
N GLN A 33 19.36 -4.41 2.77
CA GLN A 33 19.35 -3.14 2.05
C GLN A 33 18.85 -2.02 2.96
N LEU A 34 17.79 -2.25 3.72
CA LEU A 34 17.25 -1.29 4.69
C LEU A 34 18.26 -0.99 5.80
N LEU A 35 19.00 -1.98 6.29
CA LEU A 35 20.10 -1.79 7.25
C LEU A 35 21.25 -0.93 6.69
N SER A 36 21.37 -0.79 5.37
CA SER A 36 22.38 0.10 4.78
C SER A 36 22.04 1.58 5.00
N LEU A 37 20.76 1.93 5.16
CA LEU A 37 20.31 3.30 5.46
C LEU A 37 20.82 3.81 6.81
N GLU A 38 21.09 2.90 7.76
CA GLU A 38 21.65 3.25 9.08
C GLU A 38 23.18 3.39 9.06
N LYS A 39 23.85 2.79 8.07
CA LYS A 39 25.31 2.63 8.03
C LYS A 39 26.03 3.73 7.26
N ILE A 40 25.36 4.84 6.92
CA ILE A 40 25.98 5.96 6.21
C ILE A 40 26.37 7.06 7.22
N PRO A 41 27.61 7.05 7.74
CA PRO A 41 28.02 7.92 8.86
C PRO A 41 28.09 9.41 8.52
N ASP A 42 28.25 9.79 7.24
CA ASP A 42 28.44 11.19 6.82
C ASP A 42 27.26 11.77 5.99
N SER A 43 26.23 10.97 5.72
CA SER A 43 24.99 11.43 5.07
C SER A 43 23.82 10.55 5.49
N LYS A 44 23.20 10.87 6.62
CA LYS A 44 21.93 10.23 7.00
C LYS A 44 20.93 10.52 5.87
N PRO A 45 20.30 9.49 5.28
CA PRO A 45 19.38 9.71 4.18
C PRO A 45 18.18 10.54 4.68
N ASP A 46 17.78 11.54 3.89
CA ASP A 46 16.61 12.40 4.17
C ASP A 46 15.28 11.64 3.99
N LEU A 47 15.34 10.40 3.48
CA LEU A 47 14.21 9.52 3.20
C LEU A 47 14.44 8.15 3.86
N SER A 48 13.39 7.60 4.44
CA SER A 48 13.40 6.25 5.03
C SER A 48 12.03 5.58 4.86
N LEU A 49 11.91 4.34 5.34
CA LEU A 49 10.70 3.54 5.27
C LEU A 49 9.95 3.58 6.59
N GLN A 50 8.63 3.78 6.51
CA GLN A 50 7.70 3.62 7.63
C GLN A 50 6.57 2.69 7.22
N LEU A 51 6.29 1.69 8.06
CA LEU A 51 5.15 0.80 7.97
C LEU A 51 4.13 1.22 9.04
N ILE A 52 2.85 1.30 8.68
CA ILE A 52 1.74 1.60 9.61
C ILE A 52 0.67 0.55 9.43
N PHE A 53 0.16 0.03 10.53
CA PHE A 53 -0.94 -0.93 10.59
C PHE A 53 -2.09 -0.25 11.32
N PHE A 54 -3.14 0.11 10.58
CA PHE A 54 -4.35 0.74 11.08
C PHE A 54 -5.28 -0.31 11.66
N ASP A 55 -5.83 0.03 12.82
CA ASP A 55 -6.89 -0.72 13.47
C ASP A 55 -8.24 -0.07 13.16
N GLY A 56 -9.30 -0.89 13.07
CA GLY A 56 -10.67 -0.45 12.87
C GLY A 56 -10.89 0.32 11.57
N GLU A 57 -10.44 -0.20 10.43
CA GLU A 57 -10.82 0.34 9.11
C GLU A 57 -12.32 0.10 8.85
N GLU A 58 -12.77 -1.13 9.11
CA GLU A 58 -14.15 -1.56 8.85
C GLU A 58 -15.19 -0.89 9.75
N ALA A 59 -16.40 -0.82 9.22
CA ALA A 59 -17.57 -0.46 9.99
C ALA A 59 -17.99 -1.63 10.90
N LEU A 60 -18.40 -1.31 12.13
CA LEU A 60 -18.97 -2.29 13.05
C LEU A 60 -20.42 -2.65 12.66
N LEU A 61 -21.16 -1.72 12.06
CA LEU A 61 -22.56 -1.92 11.65
C LEU A 61 -22.82 -1.43 10.23
N HIS A 62 -22.67 -0.12 10.02
CA HIS A 62 -23.01 0.53 8.76
C HIS A 62 -21.96 1.58 8.42
N TRP A 63 -21.27 1.33 7.30
CA TRP A 63 -20.25 2.25 6.79
C TRP A 63 -20.76 3.68 6.73
N SER A 64 -20.17 4.53 7.58
CA SER A 64 -20.56 5.93 7.71
C SER A 64 -19.37 6.78 8.18
N LEU A 65 -19.53 8.10 8.20
CA LEU A 65 -18.49 9.03 8.67
C LEU A 65 -18.01 8.77 10.12
N HIS A 66 -18.82 8.10 10.92
CA HIS A 66 -18.51 7.80 12.32
C HIS A 66 -18.22 6.32 12.59
N ASP A 67 -18.68 5.45 11.70
CA ASP A 67 -18.56 3.98 11.76
C ASP A 67 -17.78 3.49 10.53
N SER A 68 -16.49 3.81 10.53
CA SER A 68 -15.45 3.42 9.56
C SER A 68 -14.13 4.12 9.92
N LEU A 69 -13.00 3.65 9.42
CA LEU A 69 -11.72 4.37 9.41
C LEU A 69 -11.27 4.86 10.80
N TYR A 70 -11.54 4.11 11.86
CA TYR A 70 -11.30 4.52 13.24
C TYR A 70 -9.83 4.86 13.49
N GLY A 71 -8.91 3.95 13.14
CA GLY A 71 -7.47 4.12 13.34
C GLY A 71 -6.88 5.23 12.50
N SER A 72 -7.19 5.27 11.20
CA SER A 72 -6.69 6.31 10.30
C SER A 72 -7.23 7.71 10.64
N ARG A 73 -8.53 7.83 10.97
CA ARG A 73 -9.13 9.09 11.46
C ARG A 73 -8.53 9.54 12.79
N HIS A 74 -8.04 8.62 13.62
CA HIS A 74 -7.34 8.96 14.84
C HIS A 74 -5.89 9.38 14.58
N LEU A 75 -5.15 8.67 13.72
CA LEU A 75 -3.74 8.93 13.49
C LEU A 75 -3.50 10.24 12.72
N ASP A 76 -4.31 10.54 11.71
CA ASP A 76 -4.18 11.74 10.89
C ASP A 76 -4.06 13.05 11.71
N PRO A 77 -5.00 13.40 12.62
CA PRO A 77 -4.88 14.62 13.41
C PRO A 77 -3.71 14.57 14.40
N LYS A 78 -3.34 13.38 14.90
CA LYS A 78 -2.17 13.20 15.75
C LYS A 78 -0.89 13.57 14.99
N MET A 79 -0.70 13.04 13.78
CA MET A 79 0.43 13.38 12.92
C MET A 79 0.43 14.86 12.50
N ALA A 80 -0.75 15.41 12.17
CA ALA A 80 -0.90 16.83 11.82
C ALA A 80 -0.50 17.78 12.95
N SER A 81 -0.72 17.35 14.21
CA SER A 81 -0.40 18.14 15.40
C SER A 81 1.00 17.91 15.95
N THR A 82 1.75 16.93 15.43
CA THR A 82 3.07 16.56 15.94
C THR A 82 4.17 17.20 15.09
N PRO A 83 4.99 18.12 15.63
CA PRO A 83 6.08 18.74 14.89
C PRO A 83 7.10 17.72 14.35
N HIS A 84 7.54 17.93 13.12
CA HIS A 84 8.55 17.08 12.50
C HIS A 84 9.46 17.90 11.56
N PRO A 85 10.80 17.82 11.69
CA PRO A 85 11.54 17.09 12.72
C PRO A 85 11.29 17.68 14.14
N PRO A 86 11.69 16.98 15.22
CA PRO A 86 11.50 17.48 16.59
C PRO A 86 12.05 18.90 16.76
N GLY A 87 11.21 19.81 17.27
CA GLY A 87 11.56 21.24 17.44
C GLY A 87 11.23 22.13 16.24
N ALA A 88 10.76 21.59 15.12
CA ALA A 88 10.23 22.37 14.01
C ALA A 88 9.00 23.20 14.44
N LYS A 89 8.85 24.39 13.85
CA LYS A 89 7.73 25.30 14.14
C LYS A 89 6.65 25.29 13.06
N ASP A 90 7.05 25.02 11.81
CA ASP A 90 6.19 25.20 10.64
C ASP A 90 5.91 23.88 9.90
N THR A 91 6.48 22.76 10.34
CA THR A 91 6.31 21.44 9.74
C THR A 91 5.90 20.40 10.78
N ASN A 92 5.20 19.37 10.32
CA ASN A 92 4.62 18.30 11.14
C ASN A 92 4.83 16.94 10.47
N GLN A 93 4.45 15.84 11.14
CA GLN A 93 4.68 14.48 10.63
C GLN A 93 3.97 14.18 9.30
N LEU A 94 2.89 14.88 8.96
CA LEU A 94 2.26 14.71 7.64
C LEU A 94 3.13 15.29 6.51
N HIS A 95 3.85 16.38 6.78
CA HIS A 95 4.77 16.96 5.79
C HIS A 95 5.97 16.03 5.49
N SER A 96 6.32 15.11 6.39
CA SER A 96 7.34 14.08 6.13
C SER A 96 6.83 12.87 5.36
N MET A 97 5.52 12.77 5.12
CA MET A 97 4.96 11.66 4.35
C MET A 97 5.08 11.95 2.84
N ASP A 98 6.21 11.52 2.25
CA ASP A 98 6.49 11.75 0.83
C ASP A 98 5.50 11.04 -0.11
N LEU A 99 5.12 9.81 0.25
CA LEU A 99 4.09 9.03 -0.42
C LEU A 99 3.45 8.05 0.58
N LEU A 100 2.13 8.01 0.58
CA LEU A 100 1.31 7.00 1.24
C LEU A 100 0.97 5.91 0.21
N VAL A 101 1.61 4.75 0.31
CA VAL A 101 1.25 3.55 -0.47
C VAL A 101 0.32 2.69 0.39
N LEU A 102 -0.96 2.63 0.04
CA LEU A 102 -1.98 1.86 0.77
C LEU A 102 -2.30 0.60 -0.01
N LEU A 103 -2.16 -0.57 0.62
CA LEU A 103 -2.52 -1.87 0.05
C LEU A 103 -3.84 -2.31 0.67
N ASP A 104 -4.82 -2.67 -0.17
CA ASP A 104 -6.09 -3.22 0.30
C ASP A 104 -6.68 -4.21 -0.72
N LEU A 105 -7.41 -5.21 -0.23
CA LEU A 105 -8.05 -6.29 -1.00
C LEU A 105 -7.12 -7.03 -1.98
N ILE A 106 -5.88 -7.29 -1.57
CA ILE A 106 -4.87 -8.00 -2.38
C ILE A 106 -4.80 -9.47 -1.95
N GLY A 107 -4.89 -10.38 -2.93
CA GLY A 107 -4.74 -11.83 -2.71
C GLY A 107 -5.52 -12.68 -3.71
N ALA A 108 -6.59 -12.14 -4.28
CA ALA A 108 -7.37 -12.79 -5.32
C ALA A 108 -6.62 -12.83 -6.67
N PRO A 109 -6.95 -13.78 -7.57
CA PRO A 109 -6.31 -13.89 -8.88
C PRO A 109 -6.63 -12.70 -9.79
N ASN A 110 -5.66 -12.34 -10.64
CA ASN A 110 -5.80 -11.33 -11.71
C ASN A 110 -6.36 -9.96 -11.27
N PRO A 111 -5.81 -9.33 -10.21
CA PRO A 111 -6.26 -8.01 -9.77
C PRO A 111 -5.96 -6.98 -10.85
N THR A 112 -6.85 -6.01 -11.03
CA THR A 112 -6.63 -4.85 -11.89
C THR A 112 -6.58 -3.58 -11.04
N PHE A 113 -5.42 -2.96 -10.91
CA PHE A 113 -5.24 -1.72 -10.17
C PHE A 113 -5.40 -0.52 -11.11
N PRO A 114 -6.32 0.43 -10.83
CA PRO A 114 -6.42 1.66 -11.61
C PRO A 114 -5.51 2.76 -11.07
N ASN A 115 -5.25 3.76 -11.90
CA ASN A 115 -4.56 4.98 -11.48
C ASN A 115 -5.57 5.98 -10.87
N PHE A 116 -5.68 5.98 -9.53
CA PHE A 116 -6.67 6.79 -8.80
C PHE A 116 -6.37 8.29 -8.77
N PHE A 117 -5.10 8.68 -8.61
CA PHE A 117 -4.75 10.06 -8.25
C PHE A 117 -3.69 10.66 -9.19
N PRO A 118 -4.00 11.78 -9.88
CA PRO A 118 -3.03 12.46 -10.75
C PRO A 118 -1.72 12.85 -10.04
N LYS A 119 -1.77 13.16 -8.74
CA LYS A 119 -0.59 13.54 -7.94
C LYS A 119 0.43 12.41 -7.75
N SER A 120 -0.01 11.15 -7.80
CA SER A 120 0.85 9.96 -7.65
C SER A 120 0.97 9.15 -8.93
N ALA A 121 0.37 9.59 -10.04
CA ALA A 121 0.39 8.91 -11.33
C ALA A 121 1.81 8.55 -11.81
N ARG A 122 2.82 9.38 -11.51
CA ARG A 122 4.22 9.05 -11.84
C ARG A 122 4.72 7.78 -11.15
N TRP A 123 4.28 7.54 -9.91
CA TRP A 123 4.65 6.37 -9.12
C TRP A 123 3.86 5.14 -9.54
N PHE A 124 2.59 5.33 -9.91
CA PHE A 124 1.80 4.28 -10.56
C PHE A 124 2.46 3.81 -11.87
N ASN A 125 2.90 4.74 -12.72
CA ASN A 125 3.62 4.42 -13.95
C ASN A 125 4.97 3.70 -13.69
N ARG A 126 5.60 3.89 -12.52
CA ARG A 126 6.78 3.10 -12.13
C ARG A 126 6.41 1.65 -11.81
N LEU A 127 5.30 1.40 -11.09
CA LEU A 127 4.81 0.04 -10.87
C LEU A 127 4.49 -0.67 -12.19
N GLU A 128 3.83 0.01 -13.12
CA GLU A 128 3.58 -0.50 -14.48
C GLU A 128 4.91 -0.85 -15.18
N ALA A 129 5.90 0.05 -15.16
CA ALA A 129 7.19 -0.22 -15.80
C ALA A 129 7.95 -1.41 -15.17
N ILE A 130 7.91 -1.54 -13.84
CA ILE A 130 8.53 -2.64 -13.09
C ILE A 130 7.85 -3.97 -13.45
N GLU A 131 6.51 -4.01 -13.49
CA GLU A 131 5.76 -5.18 -13.93
C GLU A 131 6.20 -5.63 -15.34
N GLN A 132 6.28 -4.70 -16.28
CA GLN A 132 6.73 -4.98 -17.66
C GLN A 132 8.16 -5.53 -17.72
N GLU A 133 9.07 -4.97 -16.93
CA GLU A 133 10.46 -5.40 -16.91
C GLU A 133 10.62 -6.80 -16.29
N LEU A 134 9.98 -7.05 -15.14
CA LEU A 134 9.98 -8.37 -14.51
C LEU A 134 9.34 -9.43 -15.41
N HIS A 135 8.28 -9.09 -16.14
CA HIS A 135 7.69 -9.97 -17.15
C HIS A 135 8.68 -10.29 -18.28
N LYS A 136 9.33 -9.28 -18.86
CA LYS A 136 10.33 -9.46 -19.94
C LYS A 136 11.51 -10.33 -19.52
N LEU A 137 11.93 -10.23 -18.26
CA LEU A 137 12.99 -11.04 -17.68
C LEU A 137 12.54 -12.47 -17.31
N GLY A 138 11.25 -12.79 -17.44
CA GLY A 138 10.69 -14.10 -17.07
C GLY A 138 10.69 -14.35 -15.56
N LEU A 139 10.62 -13.28 -14.74
CA LEU A 139 10.67 -13.36 -13.28
C LEU A 139 9.27 -13.44 -12.63
N LEU A 140 8.21 -13.17 -13.41
CA LEU A 140 6.82 -13.35 -13.01
C LEU A 140 6.29 -14.74 -13.41
N LYS A 141 5.50 -15.36 -12.54
CA LYS A 141 4.87 -16.68 -12.75
C LYS A 141 3.43 -16.50 -13.24
N ASP A 142 2.95 -17.40 -14.09
CA ASP A 142 1.60 -17.40 -14.68
C ASP A 142 1.10 -16.03 -15.19
N HIS A 143 2.05 -15.20 -15.63
CA HIS A 143 1.83 -13.82 -16.03
C HIS A 143 1.84 -13.71 -17.56
N SER A 144 0.67 -13.88 -18.17
CA SER A 144 0.54 -14.09 -19.61
C SER A 144 0.68 -12.83 -20.49
N LEU A 145 0.46 -11.65 -19.91
CA LEU A 145 0.50 -10.36 -20.62
C LEU A 145 1.64 -9.50 -20.11
N GLU A 146 2.17 -8.57 -20.93
CA GLU A 146 3.19 -7.62 -20.48
C GLU A 146 2.64 -6.64 -19.42
N ARG A 147 1.32 -6.41 -19.43
CA ARG A 147 0.57 -5.64 -18.42
C ARG A 147 -0.65 -6.45 -18.02
N CYS A 148 -0.65 -6.96 -16.80
CA CYS A 148 -1.75 -7.73 -16.22
C CYS A 148 -2.42 -6.93 -15.10
N TYR A 149 -1.62 -6.39 -14.17
CA TYR A 149 -2.10 -5.83 -12.92
C TYR A 149 -2.27 -4.31 -12.95
N PHE A 150 -1.25 -3.57 -13.38
CA PHE A 150 -1.28 -2.10 -13.34
C PHE A 150 -1.78 -1.53 -14.66
N GLN A 151 -3.05 -1.12 -14.69
CA GLN A 151 -3.68 -0.61 -15.89
C GLN A 151 -3.83 0.91 -15.83
N ASN A 152 -3.30 1.60 -16.84
CA ASN A 152 -3.29 3.06 -16.92
C ASN A 152 -4.65 3.63 -17.38
N HIS A 153 -5.73 3.20 -16.73
CA HIS A 153 -7.03 3.86 -16.81
C HIS A 153 -7.30 4.62 -15.51
N SER A 154 -7.77 5.85 -15.63
CA SER A 154 -8.20 6.62 -14.47
C SER A 154 -9.49 6.04 -13.91
N TYR A 155 -9.57 5.93 -12.58
CA TYR A 155 -10.82 5.56 -11.91
C TYR A 155 -11.69 6.80 -11.71
N GLY A 156 -12.93 6.77 -12.21
CA GLY A 156 -13.85 7.93 -12.15
C GLY A 156 -14.64 8.07 -10.83
N GLY A 157 -14.55 7.07 -9.95
CA GLY A 157 -15.24 7.06 -8.66
C GLY A 157 -14.34 7.46 -7.49
N VAL A 158 -14.92 7.46 -6.29
CA VAL A 158 -14.18 7.60 -5.03
C VAL A 158 -14.46 6.35 -4.20
N ILE A 159 -13.40 5.64 -3.83
CA ILE A 159 -13.44 4.54 -2.88
C ILE A 159 -13.01 5.12 -1.53
N GLN A 160 -13.82 4.90 -0.49
CA GLN A 160 -13.48 5.35 0.86
C GLN A 160 -12.67 4.26 1.55
N ASP A 161 -11.52 4.65 2.10
CA ASP A 161 -10.58 3.77 2.78
C ASP A 161 -9.63 4.66 3.63
N ASP A 162 -8.70 4.07 4.36
CA ASP A 162 -7.79 4.66 5.33
C ASP A 162 -6.90 5.78 4.79
N HIS A 163 -6.78 5.91 3.47
CA HIS A 163 -6.09 7.03 2.84
C HIS A 163 -6.89 8.35 2.92
N ILE A 164 -8.21 8.31 3.12
CA ILE A 164 -9.08 9.49 3.03
C ILE A 164 -8.69 10.62 4.01
N PRO A 165 -8.41 10.35 5.31
CA PRO A 165 -7.96 11.40 6.24
C PRO A 165 -6.69 12.10 5.76
N PHE A 166 -5.70 11.33 5.31
CA PHE A 166 -4.40 11.83 4.84
C PHE A 166 -4.52 12.58 3.50
N LEU A 167 -5.28 12.03 2.55
CA LEU A 167 -5.53 12.63 1.24
C LEU A 167 -6.17 14.01 1.38
N ARG A 168 -7.12 14.17 2.31
CA ARG A 168 -7.77 15.47 2.62
C ARG A 168 -6.79 16.53 3.12
N ARG A 169 -5.66 16.12 3.70
CA ARG A 169 -4.57 17.02 4.14
C ARG A 169 -3.44 17.16 3.14
N GLY A 170 -3.61 16.62 1.92
CA GLY A 170 -2.68 16.82 0.81
C GLY A 170 -1.55 15.82 0.71
N VAL A 171 -1.53 14.77 1.55
CA VAL A 171 -0.59 13.65 1.41
C VAL A 171 -0.78 13.00 0.04
N PRO A 172 0.29 12.80 -0.76
CA PRO A 172 0.22 12.00 -1.98
C PRO A 172 -0.09 10.54 -1.66
N VAL A 173 -1.09 9.95 -2.33
CA VAL A 173 -1.52 8.57 -2.10
C VAL A 173 -1.31 7.75 -3.36
N LEU A 174 -0.66 6.59 -3.25
CA LEU A 174 -0.67 5.51 -4.23
C LEU A 174 -1.53 4.39 -3.66
N TYR A 175 -2.75 4.24 -4.20
CA TYR A 175 -3.75 3.35 -3.64
C TYR A 175 -3.83 2.07 -4.47
N LEU A 176 -3.40 0.96 -3.86
CA LEU A 176 -3.32 -0.36 -4.47
C LEU A 176 -4.49 -1.20 -3.97
N ILE A 177 -5.68 -0.87 -4.48
CA ILE A 177 -6.89 -1.69 -4.37
C ILE A 177 -7.34 -2.09 -5.77
N PRO A 178 -7.70 -3.36 -6.02
CA PRO A 178 -8.22 -3.76 -7.33
C PRO A 178 -9.57 -3.11 -7.63
N SER A 179 -9.87 -2.90 -8.91
CA SER A 179 -11.20 -2.55 -9.39
C SER A 179 -11.51 -3.38 -10.64
N PRO A 180 -12.55 -4.24 -10.61
CA PRO A 180 -13.50 -4.48 -9.51
C PRO A 180 -12.86 -5.10 -8.26
N PHE A 181 -13.58 -5.05 -7.14
CA PHE A 181 -13.18 -5.79 -5.93
C PHE A 181 -13.22 -7.31 -6.15
N PRO A 182 -12.44 -8.09 -5.39
CA PRO A 182 -12.50 -9.55 -5.44
C PRO A 182 -13.93 -10.06 -5.24
N GLU A 183 -14.30 -11.12 -5.96
CA GLU A 183 -15.66 -11.70 -5.86
C GLU A 183 -15.99 -12.18 -4.44
N VAL A 184 -14.97 -12.57 -3.68
CA VAL A 184 -15.08 -13.05 -2.29
C VAL A 184 -15.20 -11.92 -1.26
N PHE A 185 -15.05 -10.65 -1.65
CA PHE A 185 -15.07 -9.51 -0.73
C PHE A 185 -16.36 -9.45 0.09
N HIS A 186 -16.22 -9.32 1.43
CA HIS A 186 -17.33 -9.34 2.39
C HIS A 186 -18.19 -10.62 2.38
N THR A 187 -17.60 -11.75 1.98
CA THR A 187 -18.22 -13.07 2.06
C THR A 187 -17.41 -13.99 2.97
N MET A 188 -17.99 -15.12 3.38
CA MET A 188 -17.26 -16.16 4.12
C MET A 188 -16.26 -16.92 3.23
N ASP A 189 -16.33 -16.72 1.91
CA ASP A 189 -15.41 -17.31 0.95
C ASP A 189 -14.10 -16.51 0.85
N ASP A 190 -13.96 -15.40 1.57
CA ASP A 190 -12.69 -14.68 1.71
C ASP A 190 -11.70 -15.42 2.63
N ASN A 191 -11.35 -16.64 2.24
CA ASN A 191 -10.53 -17.56 3.00
C ASN A 191 -9.22 -17.92 2.27
N GLU A 192 -8.34 -18.67 2.94
CA GLU A 192 -7.03 -19.06 2.42
C GLU A 192 -7.12 -19.85 1.09
N GLU A 193 -8.18 -20.64 0.88
CA GLU A 193 -8.35 -21.46 -0.32
C GLU A 193 -8.61 -20.63 -1.58
N ASN A 194 -9.10 -19.39 -1.43
CA ASN A 194 -9.42 -18.48 -2.54
C ASN A 194 -8.31 -17.46 -2.84
N LEU A 195 -7.13 -17.63 -2.24
CA LEU A 195 -5.95 -16.86 -2.58
C LEU A 195 -5.27 -17.41 -3.81
N ASP A 196 -4.61 -16.52 -4.54
CA ASP A 196 -3.72 -16.87 -5.63
C ASP A 196 -2.27 -16.58 -5.24
N GLU A 197 -1.58 -17.63 -4.79
CA GLU A 197 -0.17 -17.55 -4.35
C GLU A 197 0.74 -16.97 -5.44
N THR A 198 0.48 -17.29 -6.71
CA THR A 198 1.25 -16.79 -7.86
C THR A 198 1.12 -15.27 -8.00
N THR A 199 -0.11 -14.74 -7.92
CA THR A 199 -0.39 -13.31 -7.95
C THR A 199 0.29 -12.61 -6.77
N ILE A 200 0.22 -13.19 -5.57
CA ILE A 200 0.87 -12.65 -4.38
C ILE A 200 2.40 -12.60 -4.54
N ASP A 201 3.03 -13.69 -5.00
CA ASP A 201 4.48 -13.76 -5.28
C ASP A 201 4.91 -12.71 -6.32
N ASN A 202 4.11 -12.55 -7.38
CA ASN A 202 4.37 -11.53 -8.41
C ASN A 202 4.29 -10.10 -7.85
N LEU A 203 3.24 -9.79 -7.09
CA LEU A 203 3.07 -8.47 -6.49
C LEU A 203 4.15 -8.18 -5.43
N ASN A 204 4.60 -9.19 -4.68
CA ASN A 204 5.73 -9.05 -3.76
C ASN A 204 7.00 -8.60 -4.50
N LYS A 205 7.35 -9.24 -5.63
CA LYS A 205 8.51 -8.84 -6.43
C LYS A 205 8.40 -7.41 -6.95
N ILE A 206 7.21 -7.03 -7.45
CA ILE A 206 6.95 -5.69 -7.97
C ILE A 206 7.10 -4.64 -6.86
N LEU A 207 6.50 -4.88 -5.68
CA LEU A 207 6.60 -3.98 -4.53
C LEU A 207 8.02 -3.88 -3.98
N GLN A 208 8.75 -4.99 -3.90
CA GLN A 208 10.15 -4.99 -3.46
C GLN A 208 11.02 -4.17 -4.41
N ALA A 209 10.90 -4.41 -5.73
CA ALA A 209 11.61 -3.62 -6.73
C ALA A 209 11.24 -2.14 -6.67
N PHE A 210 9.95 -1.82 -6.53
CA PHE A 210 9.48 -0.44 -6.37
C PHE A 210 10.08 0.23 -5.14
N MET A 211 10.14 -0.47 -4.01
CA MET A 211 10.70 0.08 -2.77
C MET A 211 12.21 0.29 -2.86
N LEU A 212 12.95 -0.60 -3.50
CA LEU A 212 14.38 -0.43 -3.76
C LEU A 212 14.63 0.78 -4.67
N GLU A 213 13.87 0.90 -5.77
CA GLU A 213 13.93 2.08 -6.64
C GLU A 213 13.58 3.39 -5.90
N TYR A 214 12.55 3.36 -5.06
CA TYR A 214 12.09 4.56 -4.34
C TYR A 214 13.12 5.05 -3.31
N LEU A 215 13.78 4.12 -2.62
CA LEU A 215 14.75 4.40 -1.56
C LEU A 215 16.19 4.53 -2.08
N HIS A 216 16.41 4.35 -3.38
CA HIS A 216 17.72 4.32 -4.03
C HIS A 216 18.69 3.29 -3.40
N LEU A 217 18.19 2.06 -3.19
CA LEU A 217 18.92 0.94 -2.56
C LEU A 217 19.35 -0.15 -3.55
#